data_AF-A0A9X2PC22-F1
#
_entry.id   AF-A0A9X2PC22-F1
#
_cell.length_a   1.000
_cell.length_b   1.000
_cell.length_c   1.000
_cell.angle_alpha   90.00
_cell.angle_beta   90.00
_cell.angle_gamma   90.00
#
_symmetry.space_group_name_H-M   'P 1'
#
loop_
_entity.id
_entity.type
_entity.pdbx_description
1 polymer ?
#
loop_
_entity_poly.entity_id
_entity_poly.type
_entity_poly.pdbx_seq_one_letter_code
_entity_poly.pdbx_strand_id
1 'polypeptide(L)'
;MKMTAAAALTLALLAAPAARAQGVDSLTGRVWVEANPANKMPGTMLVFFTDGTLLMDSCWETYALRKWTRTAPNAVSWDEDGARVSATVTKLTATDLTLKVKAGPDVVEHRYSRPKVPFVCPNMKR
;
A
#
# COMPACT_ATOMS: atom_id res chain seq x y z
N MET A 1 -20.71 32.93 63.79
CA MET A 1 -21.14 32.18 62.58
C MET A 1 -19.96 32.07 61.64
N LYS A 2 -19.38 30.87 61.47
CA LYS A 2 -18.22 30.64 60.59
C LYS A 2 -18.73 30.08 59.25
N MET A 3 -18.54 30.81 58.16
CA MET A 3 -18.77 30.33 56.80
C MET A 3 -17.55 29.51 56.36
N THR A 4 -17.76 28.24 56.02
CA THR A 4 -16.76 27.39 55.35
C THR A 4 -17.24 27.18 53.92
N ALA A 5 -16.52 27.76 52.96
CA ALA A 5 -16.74 27.53 51.54
C ALA A 5 -15.94 26.29 51.11
N ALA A 6 -16.64 25.26 50.64
CA ALA A 6 -16.03 24.09 50.01
C ALA A 6 -15.83 24.38 48.52
N ALA A 7 -14.58 24.35 48.06
CA ALA A 7 -14.24 24.45 46.65
C ALA A 7 -14.42 23.07 45.98
N ALA A 8 -15.33 22.98 45.01
CA ALA A 8 -15.49 21.80 44.17
C ALA A 8 -14.46 21.84 43.03
N LEU A 9 -13.58 20.84 42.99
CA LEU A 9 -12.59 20.65 41.93
C LEU A 9 -13.24 19.81 40.81
N THR A 10 -13.63 20.44 39.70
CA THR A 10 -14.13 19.75 38.52
C THR A 10 -12.96 19.20 37.72
N LEU A 11 -12.79 17.87 37.75
CA LEU A 11 -11.80 17.16 36.94
C LEU A 11 -12.31 17.08 35.49
N ALA A 12 -11.77 17.89 34.57
CA ALA A 12 -12.05 17.76 33.15
C ALA A 12 -11.36 16.52 32.59
N LEU A 13 -12.12 15.47 32.27
CA LEU A 13 -11.61 14.33 31.49
C LEU A 13 -11.35 14.79 30.05
N LEU A 14 -10.08 14.98 29.71
CA LEU A 14 -9.63 15.05 28.32
C LEU A 14 -9.82 13.65 27.70
N ALA A 15 -10.88 13.48 26.91
CA ALA A 15 -11.03 12.31 26.05
C ALA A 15 -9.94 12.36 24.97
N ALA A 16 -8.88 11.57 25.15
CA ALA A 16 -7.91 11.34 24.09
C ALA A 16 -8.62 10.65 22.91
N PRO A 17 -8.40 11.06 21.65
CA PRO A 17 -8.92 10.31 20.52
C PRO A 17 -8.33 8.90 20.57
N ALA A 18 -9.21 7.90 20.63
CA ALA A 18 -8.79 6.51 20.53
C ALA A 18 -8.07 6.34 19.19
N ALA A 19 -6.74 6.22 19.23
CA ALA A 19 -5.97 5.79 18.08
C ALA A 19 -6.57 4.46 17.63
N ARG A 20 -7.23 4.44 16.47
CA ARG A 20 -7.62 3.18 15.85
C ARG A 20 -6.35 2.35 15.75
N ALA A 21 -6.34 1.18 16.37
CA ALA A 21 -5.34 0.18 16.06
C ALA A 21 -5.39 -0.02 14.55
N GLN A 22 -4.38 0.51 13.85
CA GLN A 22 -4.25 0.32 12.42
C GLN A 22 -3.94 -1.16 12.24
N GLY A 23 -4.98 -1.96 11.97
CA GLY A 23 -4.77 -3.35 11.59
C GLY A 23 -3.77 -3.39 10.44
N VAL A 24 -2.86 -4.37 10.47
CA VAL A 24 -1.89 -4.57 9.40
C VAL A 24 -2.64 -4.69 8.09
N ASP A 25 -2.33 -3.80 7.14
CA ASP A 25 -3.02 -3.76 5.86
C ASP A 25 -2.80 -5.08 5.13
N SER A 26 -3.89 -5.64 4.60
CA SER A 26 -3.86 -6.95 3.97
C SER A 26 -2.91 -7.01 2.78
N LEU A 27 -2.56 -5.93 2.08
CA LEU A 27 -1.56 -5.95 0.99
C LEU A 27 -0.12 -6.11 1.47
N THR A 28 0.16 -5.77 2.72
CA THR A 28 1.54 -5.67 3.23
C THR A 28 2.17 -7.02 3.55
N GLY A 29 3.51 -7.03 3.66
CA GLY A 29 4.29 -8.21 4.05
C GLY A 29 4.38 -9.29 2.96
N ARG A 30 4.10 -8.95 1.70
CA ARG A 30 4.14 -9.87 0.56
C ARG A 30 4.83 -9.24 -0.64
N VAL A 31 5.52 -10.08 -1.41
CA VAL A 31 6.04 -9.73 -2.73
C VAL A 31 5.03 -10.18 -3.79
N TRP A 32 4.66 -9.24 -4.65
CA TRP A 32 3.75 -9.48 -5.77
C TRP A 32 4.52 -9.32 -7.07
N VAL A 33 4.59 -10.35 -7.90
CA VAL A 33 5.20 -10.28 -9.23
C VAL A 33 4.11 -10.39 -10.29
N GLU A 34 4.14 -9.49 -11.28
CA GLU A 34 3.16 -9.42 -12.33
C GLU A 34 3.15 -10.71 -13.16
N ALA A 35 1.97 -11.29 -13.32
CA ALA A 35 1.72 -12.46 -14.13
C ALA A 35 1.32 -12.02 -15.54
N ASN A 36 2.07 -12.46 -16.53
CA ASN A 36 1.84 -12.17 -17.95
C ASN A 36 1.78 -10.65 -18.26
N PRO A 37 2.86 -9.90 -17.95
CA PRO A 37 2.90 -8.46 -18.16
C PRO A 37 2.64 -8.10 -19.64
N ALA A 38 1.85 -7.05 -19.86
CA ALA A 38 1.41 -6.66 -21.21
C ALA A 38 2.59 -6.27 -22.11
N ASN A 39 3.57 -5.56 -21.54
CA ASN A 39 4.81 -5.14 -22.20
C ASN A 39 5.85 -6.26 -22.34
N LYS A 40 5.54 -7.48 -21.90
CA LYS A 40 6.45 -8.65 -21.88
C LYS A 40 7.75 -8.46 -21.08
N MET A 41 7.84 -7.40 -20.28
CA MET A 41 9.01 -7.18 -19.42
C MET A 41 8.90 -8.07 -18.17
N PRO A 42 9.87 -8.95 -17.90
CA PRO A 42 9.80 -9.85 -16.76
C PRO A 42 10.00 -9.10 -15.45
N GLY A 43 9.43 -9.65 -14.38
CA GLY A 43 9.80 -9.29 -13.01
C GLY A 43 9.22 -7.99 -12.47
N THR A 44 8.27 -7.34 -13.16
CA THR A 44 7.50 -6.23 -12.55
C THR A 44 6.98 -6.68 -11.19
N MET A 45 7.39 -5.99 -10.12
CA MET A 45 7.08 -6.37 -8.76
C MET A 45 6.59 -5.19 -7.92
N LEU A 46 5.74 -5.50 -6.95
CA LEU A 46 5.25 -4.57 -5.94
C LEU A 46 5.45 -5.17 -4.54
N VAL A 47 5.98 -4.37 -3.61
CA VAL A 47 6.02 -4.69 -2.18
C VAL A 47 5.46 -3.52 -1.38
N PHE A 48 4.29 -3.73 -0.78
CA PHE A 48 3.65 -2.75 0.09
C PHE A 48 4.19 -2.94 1.53
N PHE A 49 4.81 -1.91 2.09
CA PHE A 49 5.27 -1.91 3.47
C PHE A 49 4.28 -1.20 4.40
N THR A 50 4.28 -1.60 5.67
CA THR A 50 3.36 -1.08 6.70
C THR A 50 3.61 0.38 7.07
N ASP A 51 4.78 0.93 6.75
CA ASP A 51 5.14 2.33 6.96
C ASP A 51 4.64 3.26 5.82
N GLY A 52 3.93 2.71 4.82
CA GLY A 52 3.49 3.45 3.65
C GLY A 52 4.53 3.53 2.53
N THR A 53 5.64 2.80 2.63
CA THR A 53 6.60 2.63 1.53
C THR A 53 6.09 1.58 0.54
N LEU A 54 6.19 1.87 -0.76
CA LEU A 54 5.95 0.96 -1.86
C LEU A 54 7.26 0.79 -2.62
N LEU A 55 7.80 -0.42 -2.63
CA LEU A 55 8.89 -0.80 -3.53
C LEU A 55 8.28 -1.27 -4.84
N MET A 56 8.74 -0.66 -5.93
CA MET A 56 8.44 -1.06 -7.30
C MET A 56 9.75 -1.40 -7.98
N ASP A 57 9.78 -2.49 -8.74
CA ASP A 57 10.97 -2.86 -9.51
C ASP A 57 10.57 -3.72 -10.71
N SER A 58 11.47 -3.90 -11.67
CA SER A 58 11.32 -4.86 -12.76
C SER A 58 12.68 -5.41 -13.15
N CYS A 59 12.75 -6.46 -13.97
CA CYS A 59 14.06 -6.96 -14.42
C CYS A 59 14.79 -6.01 -15.38
N TRP A 60 14.12 -4.95 -15.83
CA TRP A 60 14.65 -3.98 -16.78
C TRP A 60 14.99 -2.64 -16.13
N GLU A 61 14.17 -2.21 -15.18
CA GLU A 61 14.27 -0.90 -14.56
C GLU A 61 15.10 -0.95 -13.27
N THR A 62 15.38 0.22 -12.70
CA THR A 62 15.92 0.32 -11.33
C THR A 62 14.75 0.42 -10.37
N TYR A 63 14.92 -0.10 -9.15
CA TYR A 63 13.90 0.02 -8.13
C TYR A 63 13.50 1.49 -7.87
N ALA A 64 12.22 1.69 -7.56
CA ALA A 64 11.67 2.94 -7.08
C ALA A 64 11.01 2.75 -5.71
N LEU A 65 11.19 3.73 -4.83
CA LEU A 65 10.51 3.81 -3.54
C LEU A 65 9.48 4.93 -3.62
N ARG A 66 8.21 4.58 -3.47
CA ARG A 66 7.08 5.52 -3.54
C ARG A 66 6.32 5.52 -2.22
N LYS A 67 5.59 6.61 -1.95
CA LYS A 67 4.60 6.63 -0.86
C LYS A 67 3.30 6.05 -1.38
N TRP A 68 2.74 5.08 -0.66
CA TRP A 68 1.40 4.55 -0.93
C TRP A 68 0.47 4.77 0.27
N THR A 69 -0.84 4.71 0.02
CA THR A 69 -1.86 4.83 1.06
C THR A 69 -3.10 4.03 0.70
N ARG A 70 -3.74 3.44 1.71
CA ARG A 70 -5.09 2.87 1.63
C ARG A 70 -6.12 4.00 1.64
N THR A 71 -6.82 4.23 0.55
CA THR A 71 -7.81 5.31 0.44
C THR A 71 -9.24 4.83 0.71
N ALA A 72 -9.50 3.53 0.53
CA ALA A 72 -10.74 2.85 0.90
C ALA A 72 -10.46 1.35 1.14
N PRO A 73 -11.40 0.53 1.65
CA PRO A 73 -11.15 -0.89 1.91
C PRO A 73 -10.57 -1.66 0.71
N ASN A 74 -11.02 -1.32 -0.50
CA ASN A 74 -10.56 -1.91 -1.76
C ASN A 74 -9.83 -0.91 -2.67
N ALA A 75 -9.34 0.22 -2.16
CA ALA A 75 -8.67 1.23 -2.97
C ALA A 75 -7.36 1.70 -2.35
N VAL A 76 -6.34 1.84 -3.20
CA VAL A 76 -5.02 2.37 -2.85
C VAL A 76 -4.62 3.49 -3.80
N SER A 77 -3.68 4.32 -3.38
CA SER A 77 -3.00 5.27 -4.24
C SER A 77 -1.52 5.33 -3.94
N TRP A 78 -0.72 5.73 -4.93
CA TRP A 78 0.69 6.08 -4.77
C TRP A 78 1.04 7.26 -5.67
N ASP A 79 2.20 7.86 -5.42
CA ASP A 79 2.80 8.84 -6.30
C ASP A 79 3.79 8.18 -7.25
N GLU A 80 3.71 8.51 -8.53
CA GLU A 80 4.65 8.09 -9.55
C GLU A 80 5.07 9.34 -10.33
N ASP A 81 6.30 9.79 -10.10
CA ASP A 81 6.91 10.98 -10.71
C ASP A 81 6.04 12.25 -10.61
N GLY A 82 5.43 12.46 -9.43
CA GLY A 82 4.59 13.62 -9.14
C GLY A 82 3.14 13.49 -9.62
N ALA A 83 2.79 12.38 -10.28
CA ALA A 83 1.43 12.05 -10.65
C ALA A 83 0.83 11.05 -9.67
N ARG A 84 -0.42 11.30 -9.25
CA ARG A 84 -1.16 10.33 -8.43
C ARG A 84 -1.66 9.18 -9.29
N VAL A 85 -1.19 7.98 -8.97
CA VAL A 85 -1.75 6.72 -9.45
C VAL A 85 -2.75 6.20 -8.44
N SER A 86 -3.90 5.71 -8.91
CA SER A 86 -4.94 5.11 -8.06
C SER A 86 -5.24 3.70 -8.52
N ALA A 87 -5.44 2.76 -7.61
CA ALA A 87 -5.81 1.40 -7.97
C ALA A 87 -6.96 0.86 -7.12
N THR A 88 -7.87 0.13 -7.78
CA THR A 88 -8.88 -0.69 -7.09
C THR A 88 -8.37 -2.13 -6.97
N VAL A 89 -8.38 -2.66 -5.75
CA VAL A 89 -8.11 -4.07 -5.46
C VAL A 89 -9.35 -4.87 -5.81
N THR A 90 -9.33 -5.56 -6.96
CA THR A 90 -10.47 -6.37 -7.43
C THR A 90 -10.36 -7.82 -6.97
N LYS A 91 -9.16 -8.29 -6.65
CA LYS A 91 -8.91 -9.61 -6.06
C LYS A 91 -7.71 -9.54 -5.13
N LEU A 92 -7.84 -10.13 -3.95
CA LEU A 92 -6.74 -10.36 -3.02
C LEU A 92 -6.94 -11.71 -2.32
N THR A 93 -6.02 -12.64 -2.57
CA THR A 93 -5.98 -13.94 -1.91
C THR A 93 -4.59 -14.16 -1.28
N ALA A 94 -4.35 -15.36 -0.75
CA ALA A 94 -3.03 -15.74 -0.27
C ALA A 94 -1.96 -15.79 -1.38
N THR A 95 -2.37 -15.97 -2.64
CA THR A 95 -1.49 -16.21 -3.79
C THR A 95 -1.63 -15.18 -4.90
N ASP A 96 -2.78 -14.52 -5.01
CA ASP A 96 -3.12 -13.66 -6.14
C ASP A 96 -3.49 -12.25 -5.69
N LEU A 97 -3.10 -11.28 -6.52
CA LEU A 97 -3.54 -9.90 -6.43
C LEU A 97 -3.99 -9.44 -7.81
N THR A 98 -5.11 -8.75 -7.90
CA THR A 98 -5.52 -8.05 -9.12
C THR A 98 -5.83 -6.61 -8.81
N LEU A 99 -5.21 -5.72 -9.57
CA LEU A 99 -5.34 -4.28 -9.45
C LEU A 99 -5.92 -3.74 -10.76
N LYS A 100 -6.99 -2.95 -10.68
CA LYS A 100 -7.38 -2.03 -11.75
C LYS A 100 -6.71 -0.70 -11.48
N VAL A 101 -5.61 -0.43 -12.18
CA VAL A 101 -4.76 0.75 -12.00
C VAL A 101 -5.23 1.83 -12.96
N LYS A 102 -5.44 3.04 -12.42
CA LYS A 102 -5.71 4.25 -13.16
C LYS A 102 -4.50 5.18 -13.06
N ALA A 103 -3.87 5.44 -14.21
CA ALA A 103 -2.78 6.39 -14.37
C ALA A 103 -3.18 7.37 -15.49
N GLY A 104 -3.42 8.64 -15.13
CA GLY A 104 -3.99 9.61 -16.06
C GLY A 104 -5.37 9.17 -16.60
N PRO A 105 -5.60 9.17 -17.92
CA PRO A 105 -6.88 8.73 -18.52
C PRO A 105 -7.02 7.20 -18.60
N ASP A 106 -5.91 6.47 -18.52
CA ASP A 106 -5.90 5.04 -18.78
C ASP A 106 -6.29 4.23 -17.54
N VAL A 107 -7.01 3.13 -17.78
CA VAL A 107 -7.33 2.14 -16.76
C VAL A 107 -6.89 0.76 -17.25
N VAL A 108 -5.91 0.18 -16.58
CA VAL A 108 -5.30 -1.10 -16.94
C VAL A 108 -5.47 -2.09 -15.80
N GLU A 109 -5.88 -3.31 -16.12
CA GLU A 109 -5.91 -4.40 -15.15
C GLU A 109 -4.58 -5.13 -15.11
N HIS A 110 -3.94 -5.13 -13.95
CA HIS A 110 -2.70 -5.86 -13.67
C HIS A 110 -3.00 -7.04 -12.76
N ARG A 111 -2.43 -8.19 -13.09
CA ARG A 111 -2.55 -9.42 -12.30
C ARG A 111 -1.19 -9.76 -11.74
N TYR A 112 -1.11 -10.00 -10.45
CA TYR A 112 0.11 -10.37 -9.76
C TYR A 112 -0.10 -11.68 -9.02
N SER A 113 1.00 -12.40 -8.82
CA SER A 113 1.05 -13.63 -8.06
C SER A 113 2.26 -13.64 -7.12
N ARG A 114 2.26 -14.51 -6.12
CA ARG A 114 3.47 -14.73 -5.32
C ARG A 114 4.55 -15.38 -6.18
N PRO A 115 5.78 -14.85 -6.18
CA PRO A 115 6.87 -15.47 -6.92
C PRO A 115 7.22 -16.83 -6.35
N LYS A 116 7.68 -17.74 -7.21
CA LYS A 116 8.43 -18.92 -6.75
C LYS A 116 9.80 -18.44 -6.27
N VAL A 117 10.25 -18.94 -5.13
CA VAL A 117 11.55 -18.61 -4.56
C VAL A 117 12.52 -19.77 -4.84
N PRO A 118 13.74 -19.50 -5.37
CA PRO A 118 14.25 -18.20 -5.77
C PRO A 118 13.62 -17.69 -7.08
N PHE A 119 13.39 -16.38 -7.17
CA PHE A 119 13.17 -15.68 -8.43
C PHE A 119 14.40 -14.82 -8.69
N VAL A 120 15.02 -15.01 -9.85
CA VAL A 120 16.17 -14.23 -10.29
C VAL A 120 15.83 -13.69 -11.67
N CYS A 121 16.05 -12.39 -11.85
CA CYS A 121 15.89 -11.79 -13.16
C CYS A 121 16.80 -12.47 -14.19
N PRO A 122 16.30 -12.75 -15.41
CA PRO A 122 17.15 -13.26 -16.47
C PRO A 122 18.29 -12.28 -16.74
N ASN A 123 19.40 -12.78 -17.28
CA ASN A 123 20.48 -11.91 -17.73
C ASN A 123 19.98 -11.07 -18.91
N MET A 124 19.67 -9.80 -18.64
CA MET A 124 19.16 -8.86 -19.64
C MET A 124 20.33 -8.19 -20.35
N LYS A 125 20.28 -8.15 -21.70
CA LYS A 125 21.17 -7.28 -22.48
C LYS A 125 20.68 -5.84 -22.29
N ARG A 126 21.46 -5.02 -21.61
CA ARG A 126 21.21 -3.57 -21.49
C ARG A 126 21.74 -2.84 -22.70
#